data_AF-A0A537YJX8-F1
#
_entry.id   AF-A0A537YJX8-F1
#
_cell.length_a   1.000
_cell.length_b   1.000
_cell.length_c   1.000
_cell.angle_alpha   90.00
_cell.angle_beta   90.00
_cell.angle_gamma   90.00
#
_symmetry.space_group_name_H-M   'P 1'
#
loop_
_entity.id
_entity.type
_entity.pdbx_description
1 polymer ?
#
loop_
_entity_poly.entity_id
_entity_poly.type
_entity_poly.pdbx_seq_one_letter_code
_entity_poly.pdbx_strand_id
1 'polypeptide(L)'
;MIRSVVRRFRRRRETLEPSASPPEMATLSAREREIVDKALPFSMTSVERVVALIDSVRYCVKRDVPGAFAECGVWRGGSIMAMIYTLLDLGRDDRDIYLYDTFEGMTRPTEVDTSRVDRTALDWWKDVEGTEHRAFPHFFDPDIFNEDIVRRDVMATGYPAERLHFVRGRVEDTLPEQAPSRIALLRLDTDWYESTRHELIHLYPRLSQGGVLIVDDYGH
;
A
#
# COMPACT_ATOMS: atom_id res chain seq x y z
N MET A 1 44.88 37.75 -4.07
CA MET A 1 44.79 36.71 -3.03
C MET A 1 43.71 37.14 -2.04
N ILE A 2 42.41 36.97 -2.33
CA ILE A 2 41.54 35.78 -2.12
C ILE A 2 41.48 35.33 -0.64
N ARG A 3 40.24 35.20 -0.15
CA ARG A 3 39.71 34.66 1.14
C ARG A 3 39.43 35.74 2.20
N SER A 4 38.24 36.36 2.31
CA SER A 4 36.84 35.90 2.20
C SER A 4 36.38 34.96 3.32
N VAL A 5 35.36 35.43 4.07
CA VAL A 5 34.34 34.65 4.79
C VAL A 5 34.80 33.94 6.06
N VAL A 6 34.89 34.68 7.17
CA VAL A 6 34.66 34.15 8.54
C VAL A 6 33.25 34.51 8.98
N ARG A 7 32.27 34.16 8.15
CA ARG A 7 30.86 34.10 8.55
C ARG A 7 30.47 32.63 8.58
N ARG A 8 29.91 32.21 9.72
CA ARG A 8 28.97 31.10 9.84
C ARG A 8 29.56 29.69 9.91
N PHE A 9 30.27 29.39 11.00
CA PHE A 9 30.41 28.00 11.50
C PHE A 9 30.23 27.94 13.02
N ARG A 10 29.05 28.33 13.48
CA ARG A 10 28.46 27.75 14.70
C ARG A 10 27.36 26.83 14.20
N ARG A 11 27.73 25.57 13.92
CA ARG A 11 26.80 24.49 13.59
C ARG A 11 25.79 24.43 14.72
N ARG A 12 24.56 24.90 14.47
CA ARG A 12 23.38 24.39 15.15
C ARG A 12 23.42 22.88 14.95
N ARG A 13 23.79 22.12 15.99
CA ARG A 13 23.21 20.80 16.20
C ARG A 13 21.78 21.09 16.62
N GLU A 14 20.95 21.44 15.64
CA GLU A 14 19.53 21.15 15.76
C GLU A 14 19.48 19.64 15.70
N THR A 15 19.34 19.05 16.88
CA THR A 15 18.56 17.83 17.01
C THR A 15 17.33 18.01 16.14
N LEU A 16 17.22 17.22 15.08
CA LEU A 16 15.93 17.00 14.43
C LEU A 16 15.05 16.40 15.52
N GLU A 17 14.35 17.25 16.26
CA GLU A 17 13.23 16.82 17.06
C GLU A 17 12.24 16.16 16.09
N PRO A 18 11.59 15.06 16.48
CA PRO A 18 10.57 14.43 15.66
C PRO A 18 9.59 15.52 15.21
N SER A 19 9.57 15.75 13.91
CA SER A 19 8.67 16.66 13.24
C SER A 19 7.25 16.35 13.68
N ALA A 20 6.56 17.39 14.17
CA ALA A 20 5.13 17.60 14.32
C ALA A 20 4.23 16.36 14.49
N SER A 21 3.41 16.38 15.55
CA SER A 21 2.24 15.54 15.76
C SER A 21 1.59 15.09 14.44
N PRO A 22 1.18 13.80 14.30
CA PRO A 22 0.50 13.32 13.09
C PRO A 22 -0.63 14.29 12.73
N PRO A 23 -0.88 14.60 11.45
CA PRO A 23 -1.87 15.60 11.09
C PRO A 23 -3.13 15.29 11.84
N GLU A 24 -3.57 16.30 12.56
CA GLU A 24 -4.54 16.15 13.61
C GLU A 24 -5.75 15.38 13.05
N MET A 25 -6.02 14.21 13.64
CA MET A 25 -7.26 13.48 13.43
C MET A 25 -8.50 14.41 13.59
N ALA A 26 -8.36 15.62 14.13
CA ALA A 26 -9.38 16.65 14.28
C ALA A 26 -10.11 17.05 12.98
N THR A 27 -9.59 16.74 11.79
CA THR A 27 -10.26 17.03 10.51
C THR A 27 -11.12 15.88 9.96
N LEU A 28 -11.00 14.68 10.53
CA LEU A 28 -11.78 13.52 10.08
C LEU A 28 -13.22 13.61 10.55
N SER A 29 -14.16 13.34 9.65
CA SER A 29 -15.54 13.02 10.02
C SER A 29 -15.58 11.79 10.93
N ALA A 30 -16.67 11.63 11.68
CA ALA A 30 -16.83 10.48 12.57
C ALA A 30 -16.75 9.13 11.83
N ARG A 31 -17.25 9.07 10.58
CA ARG A 31 -17.19 7.87 9.74
C ARG A 31 -15.79 7.59 9.22
N GLU A 32 -15.06 8.60 8.76
CA GLU A 32 -13.65 8.43 8.36
C GLU A 32 -12.80 7.93 9.53
N ARG A 33 -12.98 8.54 10.71
CA ARG A 33 -12.28 8.10 11.92
C ARG A 33 -12.54 6.63 12.24
N GLU A 34 -13.81 6.21 12.18
CA GLU A 34 -14.18 4.81 12.44
C GLU A 34 -13.48 3.85 11.46
N ILE A 35 -13.43 4.19 10.17
CA ILE A 35 -12.77 3.37 9.14
C ILE A 35 -11.25 3.34 9.38
N VAL A 36 -10.64 4.51 9.64
CA VAL A 36 -9.21 4.64 9.92
C VAL A 36 -8.82 3.82 11.16
N ASP A 37 -9.57 3.95 12.26
CA ASP A 37 -9.29 3.23 13.51
C ASP A 37 -9.38 1.70 13.33
N LYS A 38 -10.26 1.22 12.43
CA LYS A 38 -10.37 -0.21 12.10
C LYS A 38 -9.27 -0.70 11.16
N ALA A 39 -8.82 0.14 10.23
CA ALA A 39 -7.87 -0.23 9.18
C ALA A 39 -6.39 -0.17 9.64
N LEU A 40 -6.02 0.87 10.40
CA LEU A 40 -4.62 1.12 10.78
C LEU A 40 -3.93 0.00 11.56
N PRO A 41 -4.60 -0.78 12.43
CA PRO A 41 -3.97 -1.93 13.07
C PRO A 41 -3.47 -3.01 12.09
N PHE A 42 -3.91 -2.94 10.82
CA PHE A 42 -3.59 -3.86 9.73
C PHE A 42 -2.91 -3.15 8.54
N SER A 43 -2.53 -1.87 8.67
CA SER A 43 -1.80 -1.13 7.64
C SER A 43 -0.52 -0.47 8.18
N MET A 44 0.51 -0.37 7.35
CA MET A 44 1.70 0.45 7.61
C MET A 44 1.58 1.86 7.02
N THR A 45 0.51 2.13 6.27
CA THR A 45 0.27 3.44 5.65
C THR A 45 -0.13 4.50 6.67
N SER A 46 0.17 5.75 6.36
CA SER A 46 -0.25 6.89 7.18
C SER A 46 -1.77 7.15 7.10
N VAL A 47 -2.31 7.92 8.07
CA VAL A 47 -3.73 8.29 8.12
C VAL A 47 -4.18 8.96 6.82
N GLU A 48 -3.35 9.84 6.27
CA GLU A 48 -3.60 10.61 5.05
C GLU A 48 -3.72 9.72 3.83
N ARG A 49 -2.92 8.65 3.74
CA ARG A 49 -3.03 7.65 2.67
C ARG A 49 -4.33 6.86 2.78
N VAL A 50 -4.72 6.46 3.99
CA VAL A 50 -6.00 5.79 4.23
C VAL A 50 -7.17 6.72 3.87
N VAL A 51 -7.11 8.00 4.23
CA VAL A 51 -8.14 8.99 3.89
C VAL A 51 -8.20 9.23 2.38
N ALA A 52 -7.06 9.37 1.71
CA ALA A 52 -7.02 9.48 0.25
C ALA A 52 -7.65 8.26 -0.43
N LEU A 53 -7.46 7.06 0.15
CA LEU A 53 -8.09 5.84 -0.32
C LEU A 53 -9.61 5.84 -0.11
N ILE A 54 -10.08 6.26 1.08
CA ILE A 54 -11.52 6.43 1.38
C ILE A 54 -12.17 7.40 0.36
N ASP A 55 -11.53 8.53 0.10
CA ASP A 55 -12.01 9.52 -0.86
C ASP A 55 -12.03 8.98 -2.29
N SER A 56 -11.05 8.18 -2.66
CA SER A 56 -10.97 7.51 -3.96
C SER A 56 -12.12 6.52 -4.15
N VAL A 57 -12.44 5.72 -3.13
CA VAL A 57 -13.60 4.80 -3.15
C VAL A 57 -14.90 5.58 -3.28
N ARG A 58 -15.12 6.61 -2.45
CA ARG A 58 -16.31 7.47 -2.52
C ARG A 58 -16.47 8.13 -3.88
N TYR A 59 -15.37 8.60 -4.45
CA TYR A 59 -15.36 9.18 -5.79
C TYR A 59 -15.78 8.15 -6.85
N CYS A 60 -15.18 6.95 -6.85
CA CYS A 60 -15.50 5.89 -7.79
C CYS A 60 -16.97 5.46 -7.70
N VAL A 61 -17.52 5.31 -6.49
CA VAL A 61 -18.94 5.00 -6.28
C VAL A 61 -19.83 6.15 -6.74
N LYS A 62 -19.54 7.39 -6.34
CA LYS A 62 -20.34 8.57 -6.69
C LYS A 62 -20.41 8.83 -8.19
N ARG A 63 -19.33 8.53 -8.92
CA ARG A 63 -19.23 8.69 -10.38
C ARG A 63 -19.67 7.45 -11.15
N ASP A 64 -20.06 6.39 -10.44
CA ASP A 64 -20.34 5.07 -11.01
C ASP A 64 -19.25 4.59 -11.97
N VAL A 65 -17.98 4.73 -11.56
CA VAL A 65 -16.85 4.25 -12.35
C VAL A 65 -16.94 2.72 -12.41
N PRO A 66 -17.02 2.12 -13.61
CA PRO A 66 -17.18 0.67 -13.74
C PRO A 66 -15.85 -0.06 -13.46
N GLY A 67 -15.93 -1.25 -12.87
CA GLY A 67 -14.77 -2.12 -12.67
C GLY A 67 -14.55 -2.53 -11.22
N ALA A 68 -13.65 -3.48 -11.04
CA ALA A 68 -13.19 -3.97 -9.75
C ALA A 68 -12.28 -2.95 -9.03
N PHE A 69 -12.05 -3.16 -7.74
CA PHE A 69 -10.93 -2.54 -7.03
C PHE A 69 -9.77 -3.54 -6.97
N ALA A 70 -8.53 -3.06 -7.09
CA ALA A 70 -7.35 -3.89 -7.07
C ALA A 70 -6.23 -3.22 -6.26
N GLU A 71 -5.57 -4.00 -5.42
CA GLU A 71 -4.36 -3.61 -4.70
C GLU A 71 -3.26 -4.64 -4.94
N CYS A 72 -2.05 -4.14 -5.23
CA CYS A 72 -0.84 -4.93 -5.38
C CYS A 72 0.10 -4.61 -4.22
N GLY A 73 0.39 -5.61 -3.39
CA GLY A 73 0.99 -5.44 -2.07
C GLY A 73 -0.07 -5.04 -1.05
N VAL A 74 -0.55 -6.01 -0.27
CA VAL A 74 -1.66 -5.81 0.68
C VAL A 74 -1.22 -5.92 2.14
N TRP A 75 -0.08 -6.57 2.40
CA TRP A 75 0.36 -6.89 3.77
C TRP A 75 -0.79 -7.47 4.60
N ARG A 76 -1.06 -6.95 5.80
CA ARG A 76 -2.14 -7.42 6.67
C ARG A 76 -3.54 -6.98 6.23
N GLY A 77 -3.66 -6.29 5.10
CA GLY A 77 -4.92 -5.98 4.41
C GLY A 77 -5.61 -4.71 4.89
N GLY A 78 -4.97 -3.84 5.67
CA GLY A 78 -5.62 -2.65 6.23
C GLY A 78 -6.16 -1.68 5.17
N SER A 79 -5.44 -1.47 4.07
CA SER A 79 -5.94 -0.67 2.93
C SER A 79 -7.16 -1.31 2.27
N ILE A 80 -7.16 -2.64 2.03
CA ILE A 80 -8.35 -3.38 1.59
C ILE A 80 -9.52 -3.21 2.56
N MET A 81 -9.29 -3.35 3.86
CA MET A 81 -10.35 -3.16 4.87
C MET A 81 -10.91 -1.73 4.82
N ALA A 82 -10.07 -0.72 4.61
CA ALA A 82 -10.53 0.66 4.42
C ALA A 82 -11.41 0.79 3.15
N MET A 83 -11.04 0.12 2.04
CA MET A 83 -11.88 0.08 0.84
C MET A 83 -13.25 -0.56 1.13
N ILE A 84 -13.24 -1.73 1.79
CA ILE A 84 -14.44 -2.49 2.14
C ILE A 84 -15.35 -1.68 3.06
N TYR A 85 -14.84 -1.17 4.19
CA TYR A 85 -15.67 -0.43 5.13
C TYR A 85 -16.26 0.84 4.50
N THR A 86 -15.53 1.47 3.57
CA THR A 86 -16.06 2.60 2.80
C THR A 86 -17.18 2.18 1.86
N LEU A 87 -17.05 1.04 1.16
CA LEU A 87 -18.13 0.50 0.32
C LEU A 87 -19.37 0.17 1.15
N LEU A 88 -19.20 -0.49 2.29
CA LEU A 88 -20.29 -0.84 3.20
C LEU A 88 -20.99 0.39 3.80
N ASP A 89 -20.24 1.43 4.18
CA ASP A 89 -20.80 2.72 4.64
C ASP A 89 -21.64 3.41 3.55
N LEU A 90 -21.28 3.20 2.28
CA LEU A 90 -22.04 3.66 1.12
C LEU A 90 -23.19 2.71 0.70
N GLY A 91 -23.41 1.61 1.44
CA GLY A 91 -24.42 0.60 1.12
C GLY A 91 -24.11 -0.19 -0.15
N ARG A 92 -22.82 -0.45 -0.44
CA ARG A 92 -22.33 -1.20 -1.60
C ARG A 92 -21.60 -2.48 -1.18
N ASP A 93 -21.94 -3.57 -1.84
CA ASP A 93 -21.36 -4.91 -1.69
C ASP A 93 -21.19 -5.62 -3.04
N ASP A 94 -21.24 -4.84 -4.14
CA ASP A 94 -21.35 -5.35 -5.51
C ASP A 94 -20.04 -5.29 -6.31
N ARG A 95 -18.95 -4.80 -5.72
CA ARG A 95 -17.66 -4.62 -6.38
C ARG A 95 -16.75 -5.80 -6.06
N ASP A 96 -16.16 -6.39 -7.09
CA ASP A 96 -15.05 -7.33 -6.88
C ASP A 96 -13.82 -6.57 -6.38
N ILE A 97 -13.09 -7.17 -5.44
CA ILE A 97 -11.86 -6.64 -4.85
C ILE A 97 -10.76 -7.69 -5.03
N TYR A 98 -9.69 -7.30 -5.72
CA TYR A 98 -8.54 -8.15 -5.99
C TYR A 98 -7.38 -7.76 -5.07
N LEU A 99 -6.83 -8.75 -4.39
CA LEU A 99 -5.72 -8.63 -3.46
C LEU A 99 -4.54 -9.42 -4.03
N TYR A 100 -3.56 -8.74 -4.63
CA TYR A 100 -2.35 -9.38 -5.13
C TYR A 100 -1.24 -9.26 -4.09
N ASP A 101 -0.72 -10.38 -3.62
CA ASP A 101 0.40 -10.40 -2.67
C ASP A 101 1.12 -11.75 -2.72
N THR A 102 2.39 -11.78 -2.33
CA THR A 102 3.11 -13.04 -2.13
C THR A 102 2.55 -13.80 -0.93
N PHE A 103 1.98 -13.08 0.05
CA PHE A 103 1.63 -13.55 1.39
C PHE A 103 2.81 -14.18 2.15
N GLU A 104 4.03 -13.87 1.69
CA GLU A 104 5.29 -14.44 2.17
C GLU A 104 6.34 -13.35 2.46
N GLY A 105 5.99 -12.09 2.19
CA GLY A 105 6.80 -10.90 2.44
C GLY A 105 7.47 -10.36 1.18
N MET A 106 8.50 -9.53 1.39
CA MET A 106 9.20 -8.84 0.32
C MET A 106 9.92 -9.80 -0.62
N THR A 107 9.88 -9.51 -1.92
CA THR A 107 10.71 -10.19 -2.91
C THR A 107 12.11 -9.59 -2.94
N ARG A 108 13.08 -10.33 -3.51
CA ARG A 108 14.46 -9.86 -3.61
C ARG A 108 14.52 -8.61 -4.51
N PRO A 109 14.98 -7.45 -4.00
CA PRO A 109 15.15 -6.26 -4.81
C PRO A 109 16.29 -6.43 -5.82
N THR A 110 16.33 -5.57 -6.81
CA THR A 110 17.36 -5.50 -7.83
C THR A 110 18.24 -4.26 -7.66
N GLU A 111 19.22 -4.08 -8.54
CA GLU A 111 20.14 -2.93 -8.49
C GLU A 111 19.47 -1.58 -8.77
N VAL A 112 18.28 -1.60 -9.38
CA VAL A 112 17.53 -0.38 -9.68
C VAL A 112 16.70 0.11 -8.49
N ASP A 113 16.48 -0.74 -7.47
CA ASP A 113 15.80 -0.40 -6.22
C ASP A 113 16.74 0.37 -5.28
N THR A 114 16.95 1.64 -5.64
CA THR A 114 17.83 2.55 -4.92
C THR A 114 17.03 3.51 -4.02
N SER A 115 17.57 3.84 -2.84
CA SER A 115 17.04 4.93 -2.02
C SER A 115 17.96 6.14 -2.07
N ARG A 116 17.35 7.35 -2.06
CA ARG A 116 18.09 8.62 -1.96
C ARG A 116 18.34 9.06 -0.51
N VAL A 117 17.59 8.51 0.43
CA VAL A 117 17.55 8.93 1.84
C VAL A 117 18.10 7.83 2.74
N ASP A 118 17.83 6.57 2.40
CA ASP A 118 18.23 5.39 3.15
C ASP A 118 19.34 4.60 2.43
N ARG A 119 19.81 3.53 3.07
CA ARG A 119 20.66 2.52 2.42
C ARG A 119 19.89 1.82 1.29
N THR A 120 20.61 1.23 0.33
CA THR A 120 19.98 0.56 -0.81
C THR A 120 19.15 -0.66 -0.38
N ALA A 121 18.11 -0.99 -1.13
CA ALA A 121 17.27 -2.17 -0.86
C ALA A 121 18.11 -3.46 -0.89
N LEU A 122 19.08 -3.55 -1.80
CA LEU A 122 20.03 -4.66 -1.86
C LEU A 122 20.92 -4.76 -0.62
N ASP A 123 21.33 -3.64 -0.04
CA ASP A 123 22.12 -3.71 1.19
C ASP A 123 21.27 -4.32 2.30
N TRP A 124 20.00 -3.92 2.47
CA TRP A 124 19.08 -4.56 3.42
C TRP A 124 18.92 -6.06 3.16
N TRP A 125 18.78 -6.44 1.89
CA TRP A 125 18.62 -7.85 1.52
C TRP A 125 19.84 -8.70 1.88
N LYS A 126 21.06 -8.19 1.70
CA LYS A 126 22.30 -8.91 2.05
C LYS A 126 22.41 -9.24 3.54
N ASP A 127 21.82 -8.44 4.43
CA ASP A 127 21.86 -8.72 5.87
C ASP A 127 21.09 -10.01 6.23
N VAL A 128 20.11 -10.38 5.41
CA VAL A 128 19.25 -11.56 5.63
C VAL A 128 19.52 -12.70 4.64
N GLU A 129 20.23 -12.43 3.55
CA GLU A 129 20.57 -13.41 2.51
C GLU A 129 21.41 -14.55 3.11
N GLY A 130 20.94 -15.79 2.98
CA GLY A 130 21.59 -16.97 3.56
C GLY A 130 21.27 -17.22 5.04
N THR A 131 20.38 -16.43 5.65
CA THR A 131 19.80 -16.69 6.97
C THR A 131 18.40 -17.32 6.84
N GLU A 132 17.87 -17.89 7.93
CA GLU A 132 16.46 -18.33 7.98
C GLU A 132 15.48 -17.16 8.14
N HIS A 133 15.98 -15.93 8.28
CA HIS A 133 15.16 -14.74 8.53
C HIS A 133 14.69 -14.09 7.22
N ARG A 134 13.44 -13.62 7.22
CA ARG A 134 12.90 -12.77 6.16
C ARG A 134 13.47 -11.37 6.26
N ALA A 135 13.52 -10.65 5.13
CA ALA A 135 13.69 -9.20 5.16
C ALA A 135 12.57 -8.59 6.02
N PHE A 136 12.93 -7.68 6.93
CA PHE A 136 12.01 -7.05 7.89
C PHE A 136 11.19 -8.06 8.72
N PRO A 137 11.84 -8.94 9.51
CA PRO A 137 11.19 -10.10 10.13
C PRO A 137 10.07 -9.72 11.10
N HIS A 138 10.14 -8.55 11.74
CA HIS A 138 9.08 -8.07 12.64
C HIS A 138 7.76 -7.74 11.92
N PHE A 139 7.79 -7.42 10.63
CA PHE A 139 6.59 -7.08 9.85
C PHE A 139 6.04 -8.27 9.07
N PHE A 140 6.89 -9.25 8.72
CA PHE A 140 6.54 -10.39 7.87
C PHE A 140 6.71 -11.75 8.56
N ASP A 141 6.62 -11.78 9.89
CA ASP A 141 6.61 -13.04 10.65
C ASP A 141 5.43 -13.92 10.18
N PRO A 142 5.66 -15.20 9.81
CA PRO A 142 4.59 -16.10 9.36
C PRO A 142 3.44 -16.27 10.36
N ASP A 143 3.68 -16.09 11.67
CA ASP A 143 2.65 -16.22 12.70
C ASP A 143 1.71 -15.01 12.76
N ILE A 144 2.10 -13.87 12.16
CA ILE A 144 1.30 -12.64 12.10
C ILE A 144 0.87 -12.25 10.68
N PHE A 145 1.56 -12.76 9.66
CA PHE A 145 1.33 -12.45 8.26
C PHE A 145 1.50 -13.68 7.36
N ASN A 146 0.37 -14.18 6.87
CA ASN A 146 0.25 -15.18 5.82
C ASN A 146 -1.16 -15.08 5.20
N GLU A 147 -1.40 -15.81 4.11
CA GLU A 147 -2.67 -15.76 3.38
C GLU A 147 -3.88 -16.10 4.26
N ASP A 148 -3.79 -17.09 5.14
CA ASP A 148 -4.90 -17.52 6.00
C ASP A 148 -5.28 -16.43 7.01
N ILE A 149 -4.29 -15.76 7.61
CA ILE A 149 -4.48 -14.64 8.52
C ILE A 149 -5.14 -13.47 7.79
N VAL A 150 -4.61 -13.09 6.63
CA VAL A 150 -5.13 -11.97 5.85
C VAL A 150 -6.56 -12.27 5.38
N ARG A 151 -6.83 -13.48 4.89
CA ARG A 151 -8.18 -13.93 4.52
C ARG A 151 -9.14 -13.83 5.70
N ARG A 152 -8.76 -14.38 6.86
CA ARG A 152 -9.59 -14.33 8.08
C ARG A 152 -9.93 -12.89 8.46
N ASP A 153 -8.92 -12.02 8.51
CA ASP A 153 -9.08 -10.65 8.99
C ASP A 153 -9.90 -9.81 7.98
N VAL A 154 -9.63 -9.95 6.67
CA VAL A 154 -10.40 -9.26 5.62
C VAL A 154 -11.84 -9.79 5.55
N MET A 155 -12.08 -11.09 5.67
CA MET A 155 -13.44 -11.65 5.67
C MET A 155 -14.25 -11.21 6.90
N ALA A 156 -13.59 -10.96 8.04
CA ALA A 156 -14.25 -10.46 9.25
C ALA A 156 -14.89 -9.06 9.08
N THR A 157 -14.59 -8.35 7.98
CA THR A 157 -15.27 -7.11 7.62
C THR A 157 -16.75 -7.32 7.26
N GLY A 158 -17.14 -8.54 6.88
CA GLY A 158 -18.50 -8.87 6.45
C GLY A 158 -18.79 -8.64 4.96
N TYR A 159 -17.78 -8.34 4.14
CA TYR A 159 -17.95 -8.25 2.69
C TYR A 159 -18.25 -9.63 2.06
N PRO A 160 -19.03 -9.72 0.97
CA PRO A 160 -19.32 -11.00 0.33
C PRO A 160 -18.03 -11.73 -0.08
N ALA A 161 -17.84 -12.95 0.42
CA ALA A 161 -16.61 -13.71 0.23
C ALA A 161 -16.33 -14.03 -1.25
N GLU A 162 -17.38 -14.22 -2.04
CA GLU A 162 -17.31 -14.46 -3.49
C GLU A 162 -16.83 -13.25 -4.30
N ARG A 163 -16.80 -12.05 -3.68
CA ARG A 163 -16.28 -10.81 -4.28
C ARG A 163 -14.83 -10.53 -3.92
N LEU A 164 -14.23 -11.33 -3.04
CA LEU A 164 -12.86 -11.16 -2.56
C LEU A 164 -11.93 -12.15 -3.28
N HIS A 165 -11.08 -11.63 -4.15
CA HIS A 165 -10.18 -12.41 -4.99
C HIS A 165 -8.75 -12.27 -4.47
N PHE A 166 -8.33 -13.21 -3.63
CA PHE A 166 -6.95 -13.27 -3.13
C PHE A 166 -6.08 -14.00 -4.15
N VAL A 167 -5.10 -13.31 -4.68
CA VAL A 167 -4.20 -13.79 -5.72
C VAL A 167 -2.80 -13.93 -5.14
N ARG A 168 -2.44 -15.17 -4.80
CA ARG A 168 -1.14 -15.48 -4.20
C ARG A 168 -0.05 -15.57 -5.26
N GLY A 169 1.05 -14.89 -5.01
CA GLY A 169 2.28 -14.94 -5.79
C GLY A 169 2.79 -13.56 -6.13
N ARG A 170 3.94 -13.52 -6.80
CA ARG A 170 4.48 -12.27 -7.32
C ARG A 170 3.55 -11.73 -8.40
N VAL A 171 3.44 -10.40 -8.50
CA VAL A 171 2.63 -9.77 -9.56
C VAL A 171 3.16 -10.14 -10.95
N GLU A 172 4.47 -10.35 -11.06
CA GLU A 172 5.15 -10.80 -12.29
C GLU A 172 4.75 -12.21 -12.72
N ASP A 173 4.37 -13.06 -11.77
CA ASP A 173 4.00 -14.45 -12.02
C ASP A 173 2.48 -14.62 -12.20
N THR A 174 1.67 -13.68 -11.67
CA THR A 174 0.20 -13.80 -11.64
C THR A 174 -0.51 -12.91 -12.66
N LEU A 175 0.10 -11.79 -13.06
CA LEU A 175 -0.42 -10.88 -14.07
C LEU A 175 0.23 -11.16 -15.44
N PRO A 176 -0.54 -11.13 -16.54
CA PRO A 176 -1.91 -10.61 -16.66
C PRO A 176 -3.04 -11.63 -16.51
N GLU A 177 -2.74 -12.91 -16.25
CA GLU A 177 -3.73 -14.00 -16.31
C GLU A 177 -4.87 -13.83 -15.30
N GLN A 178 -4.53 -13.43 -14.07
CA GLN A 178 -5.50 -13.25 -12.99
C GLN A 178 -6.00 -11.80 -12.84
N ALA A 179 -5.83 -10.97 -13.88
CA ALA A 179 -6.26 -9.57 -13.86
C ALA A 179 -7.78 -9.44 -14.15
N PRO A 180 -8.54 -8.64 -13.38
CA PRO A 180 -9.92 -8.31 -13.73
C PRO A 180 -9.98 -7.64 -15.10
N SER A 181 -11.07 -7.82 -15.83
CA SER A 181 -11.23 -7.23 -17.17
C SER A 181 -11.28 -5.69 -17.16
N ARG A 182 -11.71 -5.11 -16.03
CA ARG A 182 -11.87 -3.66 -15.86
C ARG A 182 -11.68 -3.26 -14.39
N ILE A 183 -11.00 -2.15 -14.15
CA ILE A 183 -10.62 -1.66 -12.82
C ILE A 183 -11.14 -0.23 -12.64
N ALA A 184 -11.77 0.07 -11.50
CA ALA A 184 -12.20 1.42 -11.14
C ALA A 184 -11.20 2.12 -10.22
N LEU A 185 -10.54 1.35 -9.35
CA LEU A 185 -9.51 1.82 -8.41
C LEU A 185 -8.35 0.83 -8.41
N LEU A 186 -7.15 1.33 -8.70
CA LEU A 186 -5.91 0.56 -8.72
C LEU A 186 -4.93 1.19 -7.72
N ARG A 187 -4.50 0.44 -6.70
CA ARG A 187 -3.46 0.85 -5.76
C ARG A 187 -2.22 -0.02 -5.93
N LEU A 188 -1.08 0.60 -6.18
CA LEU A 188 0.22 -0.04 -6.34
C LEU A 188 1.08 0.25 -5.11
N ASP A 189 1.54 -0.80 -4.43
CA ASP A 189 2.19 -0.77 -3.12
C ASP A 189 3.14 -1.98 -2.96
N THR A 190 3.89 -2.30 -4.02
CA THR A 190 4.86 -3.41 -4.02
C THR A 190 6.31 -2.97 -3.83
N ASP A 191 6.54 -1.68 -3.56
CA ASP A 191 7.82 -0.98 -3.36
C ASP A 191 8.81 -0.99 -4.54
N TRP A 192 8.93 -2.12 -5.26
CA TRP A 192 10.00 -2.35 -6.21
C TRP A 192 9.69 -1.82 -7.61
N TYR A 193 10.76 -1.46 -8.31
CA TYR A 193 10.68 -0.97 -9.68
C TYR A 193 10.07 -2.03 -10.61
N GLU A 194 10.56 -3.28 -10.56
CA GLU A 194 10.10 -4.34 -11.44
C GLU A 194 8.61 -4.64 -11.27
N SER A 195 8.14 -4.79 -10.02
CA SER A 195 6.75 -5.09 -9.71
C SER A 195 5.82 -3.94 -10.09
N THR A 196 6.13 -2.72 -9.68
CA THR A 196 5.36 -1.52 -10.04
C THR A 196 5.27 -1.34 -11.56
N ARG A 197 6.39 -1.55 -12.27
CA ARG A 197 6.42 -1.49 -13.74
C ARG A 197 5.55 -2.57 -14.37
N HIS A 198 5.61 -3.80 -13.86
CA HIS A 198 4.81 -4.92 -14.37
C HIS A 198 3.31 -4.67 -14.18
N GLU A 199 2.92 -4.20 -13.00
CA GLU A 199 1.54 -3.80 -12.67
C GLU A 199 1.05 -2.70 -13.61
N LEU A 200 1.85 -1.66 -13.84
CA LEU A 200 1.49 -0.58 -14.79
C LEU A 200 1.33 -1.11 -16.22
N ILE A 201 2.16 -2.05 -16.66
CA ILE A 201 2.03 -2.63 -18.01
C ILE A 201 0.72 -3.43 -18.15
N HIS A 202 0.31 -4.17 -17.11
CA HIS A 202 -0.77 -5.15 -17.21
C HIS A 202 -2.12 -4.69 -16.65
N LEU A 203 -2.14 -3.81 -15.65
CA LEU A 203 -3.35 -3.34 -14.97
C LEU A 203 -3.75 -1.93 -15.38
N TYR A 204 -2.82 -1.02 -15.65
CA TYR A 204 -3.18 0.34 -16.08
C TYR A 204 -4.04 0.38 -17.36
N PRO A 205 -3.78 -0.43 -18.41
CA PRO A 205 -4.66 -0.47 -19.59
C PRO A 205 -6.09 -0.94 -19.30
N ARG A 206 -6.32 -1.58 -18.14
CA ARG A 206 -7.63 -2.07 -17.68
C ARG A 206 -8.33 -1.06 -16.77
N LEU A 207 -7.66 0.02 -16.37
CA LEU A 207 -8.24 1.10 -15.59
C LEU A 207 -9.28 1.83 -16.44
N SER A 208 -10.50 1.89 -15.92
CA SER A 208 -11.61 2.59 -16.54
C SER A 208 -11.31 4.07 -16.70
N GLN A 209 -11.87 4.66 -17.76
CA GLN A 209 -11.88 6.10 -17.90
C GLN A 209 -12.53 6.74 -16.66
N GLY A 210 -11.82 7.68 -16.05
CA GLY A 210 -12.25 8.33 -14.81
C GLY A 210 -11.98 7.52 -13.55
N GLY A 211 -11.34 6.34 -13.64
CA GLY A 211 -10.84 5.58 -12.50
C GLY A 211 -9.62 6.22 -11.84
N VAL A 212 -9.25 5.69 -10.68
CA VAL A 212 -8.19 6.24 -9.84
C VAL A 212 -7.01 5.27 -9.79
N LEU A 213 -5.81 5.79 -10.03
CA LEU A 213 -4.54 5.11 -9.79
C LEU A 213 -3.88 5.74 -8.57
N ILE A 214 -3.52 4.93 -7.58
CA ILE A 214 -2.71 5.30 -6.42
C ILE A 214 -1.38 4.58 -6.54
N VAL A 215 -0.28 5.32 -6.39
CA VAL A 215 1.08 4.79 -6.30
C VAL A 215 1.60 5.20 -4.93
N ASP A 216 1.73 4.25 -4.00
CA ASP A 216 2.01 4.58 -2.60
C ASP A 216 3.45 5.07 -2.40
N ASP A 217 4.39 4.39 -3.05
CA ASP A 217 5.84 4.56 -2.84
C ASP A 217 6.51 5.55 -3.81
N TYR A 218 5.73 6.42 -4.46
CA TYR A 218 6.27 7.33 -5.50
C TYR A 218 7.36 8.29 -4.98
N GLY A 219 7.32 8.65 -3.70
CA GLY A 219 8.18 9.68 -3.09
C GLY A 219 9.23 9.14 -2.13
N HIS A 220 9.51 7.84 -2.13
CA HIS A 220 10.38 7.20 -1.15
C HIS A 220 11.89 7.42 -1.43
#